data_AF-A0A2G6IAL4-F1
#
_entry.id   AF-A0A2G6IAL4-F1
#
_cell.length_a   1.000
_cell.length_b   1.000
_cell.length_c   1.000
_cell.angle_alpha   90.00
_cell.angle_beta   90.00
_cell.angle_gamma   90.00
#
_symmetry.space_group_name_H-M   'P 1'
#
loop_
_entity.id
_entity.type
_entity.pdbx_description
1 polymer ?
#
loop_
_entity_poly.entity_id
_entity_poly.type
_entity_poly.pdbx_seq_one_letter_code
_entity_poly.pdbx_strand_id
1 'polypeptide(L)'
;MDLNFARLAERRLLAARAEGKLSNLAGEGKPLPDRLEPVGVDPLEALGFRIMHEAGFVPQELQLGQLLKEARAEWVAARDPAERDRLMARIADLEMRRNVARETRLNFLRHH
;
A
#
# COMPACT_ATOMS: atom_id res chain seq x y z
N MET A 1 -24.21 6.92 -8.42
CA MET A 1 -25.15 5.78 -8.39
C MET A 1 -24.70 4.89 -7.23
N ASP A 2 -24.88 5.29 -5.96
CA ASP A 2 -24.14 4.62 -4.85
C ASP A 2 -24.94 4.45 -3.54
N LEU A 3 -26.22 4.84 -3.52
CA LEU A 3 -27.05 4.78 -2.31
C LEU A 3 -27.46 3.34 -1.93
N ASN A 4 -27.35 2.39 -2.86
CA ASN A 4 -27.81 1.00 -2.66
C ASN A 4 -26.80 0.17 -1.86
N PHE A 5 -25.50 0.28 -2.18
CA PHE A 5 -24.45 -0.43 -1.44
C PHE A 5 -24.30 0.06 0.00
N ALA A 6 -24.42 1.36 0.24
CA ALA A 6 -24.39 1.92 1.59
C ALA A 6 -25.52 1.35 2.47
N ARG A 7 -26.75 1.31 1.95
CA ARG A 7 -27.90 0.72 2.65
C ARG A 7 -27.76 -0.78 2.88
N LEU A 8 -27.22 -1.51 1.90
CA LEU A 8 -26.96 -2.94 2.06
C LEU A 8 -25.90 -3.20 3.14
N ALA A 9 -24.81 -2.44 3.14
CA ALA A 9 -23.75 -2.52 4.14
C ALA A 9 -24.29 -2.20 5.54
N GLU A 10 -25.07 -1.12 5.68
CA GLU A 10 -25.69 -0.73 6.95
C GLU A 10 -26.60 -1.82 7.50
N ARG A 11 -27.47 -2.42 6.67
CA ARG A 11 -28.32 -3.54 7.10
C ARG A 11 -27.53 -4.75 7.57
N ARG A 12 -26.42 -5.08 6.90
CA ARG A 12 -25.54 -6.19 7.30
C ARG A 12 -24.83 -5.90 8.62
N LEU A 13 -24.38 -4.66 8.81
CA LEU A 13 -23.72 -4.24 10.05
C LEU A 13 -24.69 -4.31 11.25
N LEU A 14 -25.91 -3.82 11.09
CA LEU A 14 -26.94 -3.88 12.13
C LEU A 14 -27.31 -5.33 12.50
N ALA A 15 -27.44 -6.22 11.53
CA ALA A 15 -27.68 -7.64 11.77
C ALA A 15 -26.52 -8.28 12.54
N ALA A 16 -25.28 -8.07 12.10
CA ALA A 16 -24.08 -8.59 12.79
C ALA A 16 -23.97 -8.07 14.23
N ARG A 17 -24.35 -6.80 14.47
CA ARG A 17 -24.41 -6.23 15.82
C ARG A 17 -25.45 -6.92 16.70
N ALA A 18 -26.66 -7.11 16.18
CA ALA A 18 -27.75 -7.78 16.90
C ALA A 18 -27.42 -9.24 17.24
N GLU A 19 -26.67 -9.90 16.35
CA GLU A 19 -26.20 -11.28 16.54
C GLU A 19 -24.96 -11.38 17.46
N GLY A 20 -24.47 -10.26 18.01
CA GLY A 20 -23.27 -10.24 18.87
C GLY A 20 -21.95 -10.52 18.13
N LYS A 21 -21.96 -10.61 16.80
CA LYS A 21 -20.79 -10.93 15.95
C LYS A 21 -19.74 -9.81 15.91
N LEU A 22 -20.07 -8.64 16.44
CA LEU A 22 -19.17 -7.48 16.52
C LEU A 22 -18.57 -7.28 17.92
N SER A 23 -18.68 -8.28 18.81
CA SER A 23 -18.12 -8.26 20.18
C SER A 23 -17.15 -9.44 20.38
N ASN A 24 -16.23 -9.31 21.33
CA ASN A 24 -15.09 -10.21 21.55
C ASN A 24 -14.25 -10.47 20.29
N LEU A 25 -14.07 -9.44 19.45
CA LEU A 25 -13.25 -9.55 18.25
C LEU A 25 -11.75 -9.62 18.62
N ALA A 26 -10.98 -10.29 17.77
CA ALA A 26 -9.52 -10.31 17.91
C ALA A 26 -8.98 -8.87 17.86
N GLY A 27 -8.43 -8.39 18.99
CA GLY A 27 -7.91 -7.03 19.10
C GLY A 27 -8.88 -6.00 19.71
N GLU A 28 -10.08 -6.41 20.15
CA GLU A 28 -11.01 -5.51 20.83
C GLU A 28 -10.41 -4.92 22.10
N GLY A 29 -10.54 -3.59 22.26
CA GLY A 29 -9.97 -2.83 23.37
C GLY A 29 -8.44 -2.65 23.32
N LYS A 30 -7.75 -3.24 22.36
CA LYS A 30 -6.30 -3.05 22.17
C LYS A 30 -6.03 -1.78 21.36
N PRO A 31 -4.89 -1.10 21.57
CA PRO A 31 -4.46 -0.03 20.69
C PRO A 31 -4.34 -0.56 19.26
N LEU A 32 -4.63 0.30 18.29
CA LEU A 32 -4.36 -0.02 16.89
C LEU A 32 -2.86 -0.35 16.75
N PRO A 33 -2.51 -1.40 15.99
CA PRO A 33 -1.10 -1.67 15.72
C PRO A 33 -0.47 -0.47 15.03
N ASP A 34 0.83 -0.25 15.28
CA ASP A 34 1.58 0.76 14.57
C ASP A 34 1.36 0.61 13.07
N ARG A 35 1.05 1.72 12.40
CA ARG A 35 0.90 1.70 10.95
C ARG A 35 2.24 1.26 10.36
N LEU A 36 2.26 0.03 9.83
CA LEU A 36 3.36 -0.46 8.98
C LEU A 36 3.50 0.37 7.71
N GLU A 37 2.45 1.11 7.35
CA GLU A 37 2.35 1.81 6.10
C GLU A 37 2.70 3.30 6.24
N PRO A 38 3.35 3.89 5.23
CA PRO A 38 3.64 5.31 5.20
C PRO A 38 2.39 6.18 5.39
N VAL A 39 2.52 7.27 6.15
CA VAL A 39 1.45 8.26 6.29
C VAL A 39 1.09 8.85 4.91
N GLY A 40 -0.20 8.82 4.56
CA GLY A 40 -0.70 9.36 3.28
C GLY A 40 -0.96 8.32 2.19
N VAL A 41 -0.81 7.02 2.49
CA VAL A 41 -1.23 5.92 1.59
C VAL A 41 -2.76 5.83 1.55
N ASP A 42 -3.30 5.56 0.36
CA ASP A 42 -4.73 5.35 0.15
C ASP A 42 -5.24 4.13 0.96
N PRO A 43 -6.41 4.20 1.63
CA PRO A 43 -6.93 3.10 2.47
C PRO A 43 -7.08 1.74 1.76
N LEU A 44 -7.25 1.72 0.43
CA LEU A 44 -7.32 0.46 -0.32
C LEU A 44 -5.92 -0.10 -0.58
N GLU A 45 -4.95 0.77 -0.85
CA GLU A 45 -3.53 0.39 -0.97
C GLU A 45 -3.00 -0.14 0.36
N ALA A 46 -3.41 0.50 1.46
CA ALA A 46 -3.16 0.08 2.82
C ALA A 46 -3.61 -1.36 3.10
N LEU A 47 -4.89 -1.62 2.85
CA LEU A 47 -5.48 -2.95 2.99
C LEU A 47 -4.72 -3.99 2.15
N GLY A 48 -4.32 -3.63 0.94
CA GLY A 48 -3.51 -4.49 0.07
C GLY A 48 -2.16 -4.88 0.70
N PHE A 49 -1.46 -3.92 1.30
CA PHE A 49 -0.20 -4.18 2.00
C PHE A 49 -0.39 -5.09 3.22
N ARG A 50 -1.48 -4.92 3.96
CA ARG A 50 -1.81 -5.76 5.12
C ARG A 50 -2.12 -7.20 4.71
N ILE A 51 -2.94 -7.40 3.67
CA ILE A 51 -3.26 -8.75 3.15
C ILE A 51 -1.98 -9.47 2.72
N MET A 52 -1.08 -8.79 2.00
CA MET A 52 0.20 -9.37 1.59
C MET A 52 1.08 -9.70 2.80
N HIS A 53 1.19 -8.81 3.79
CA HIS A 53 1.96 -9.03 5.00
C HIS A 53 1.43 -10.21 5.82
N GLU A 54 0.11 -10.33 5.98
CA GLU A 54 -0.55 -11.46 6.65
C GLU A 54 -0.31 -12.78 5.89
N ALA A 55 -0.15 -12.75 4.57
CA ALA A 55 0.24 -13.88 3.74
C ALA A 55 1.77 -14.15 3.73
N GLY A 56 2.56 -13.38 4.49
CA GLY A 56 4.02 -13.54 4.59
C GLY A 56 4.84 -12.83 3.50
N PHE A 57 4.23 -11.95 2.70
CA PHE A 57 4.87 -11.23 1.61
C PHE A 57 5.06 -9.74 1.94
N VAL A 58 6.27 -9.21 1.66
CA VAL A 58 6.57 -7.77 1.79
C VAL A 58 6.49 -7.10 0.40
N PRO A 59 5.72 -6.01 0.23
CA PRO A 59 5.61 -5.32 -1.05
C PRO A 59 6.95 -4.70 -1.48
N GLN A 60 7.50 -5.16 -2.62
CA GLN A 60 8.80 -4.71 -3.14
C GLN A 60 8.79 -3.21 -3.53
N GLU A 61 7.63 -2.68 -3.91
CA GLU A 61 7.45 -1.28 -4.32
C GLU A 61 7.77 -0.28 -3.20
N LEU A 62 7.69 -0.67 -1.92
CA LEU A 62 8.03 0.21 -0.80
C LEU A 62 9.54 0.46 -0.75
N GLN A 63 10.33 -0.60 -0.86
CA GLN A 63 11.79 -0.52 -0.92
C GLN A 63 12.24 0.23 -2.18
N LEU A 64 11.64 -0.07 -3.33
CA LEU A 64 11.92 0.63 -4.59
C LEU A 64 11.53 2.13 -4.51
N GLY A 65 10.44 2.46 -3.82
CA GLY A 65 10.04 3.85 -3.57
C GLY A 65 11.07 4.63 -2.76
N GLN A 66 11.67 4.00 -1.75
CA GLN A 66 12.74 4.62 -0.95
C GLN A 66 14.01 4.84 -1.78
N LEU A 67 14.46 3.82 -2.52
CA LEU A 67 15.61 3.94 -3.43
C LEU A 67 15.41 5.01 -4.50
N LEU A 68 14.19 5.14 -5.02
CA LEU A 68 13.84 6.16 -6.00
C LEU A 68 13.91 7.57 -5.40
N LYS A 69 13.46 7.75 -4.15
CA LYS A 69 13.57 9.02 -3.43
C LYS A 69 15.02 9.42 -3.23
N GLU A 70 15.87 8.48 -2.85
CA GLU A 70 17.32 8.68 -2.69
C GLU A 70 17.97 9.05 -4.03
N ALA A 71 17.72 8.29 -5.09
CA ALA A 71 18.27 8.55 -6.42
C ALA A 71 17.85 9.94 -6.96
N ARG A 72 16.61 10.38 -6.70
CA ARG A 72 16.17 11.75 -7.06
C ARG A 72 16.90 12.81 -6.24
N ALA A 73 17.13 12.58 -4.95
CA ALA A 73 17.88 13.51 -4.12
C ALA A 73 19.33 13.64 -4.58
N GLU A 74 19.98 12.52 -4.91
CA GLU A 74 21.32 12.47 -5.51
C GLU A 74 21.34 13.25 -6.83
N TRP A 75 20.36 13.05 -7.72
CA TRP A 75 20.29 13.74 -9.00
C TRP A 75 20.12 15.26 -8.86
N VAL A 76 19.32 15.72 -7.90
CA VAL A 76 19.17 17.15 -7.60
C VAL A 76 20.48 17.76 -7.10
N ALA A 77 21.24 17.01 -6.29
CA ALA A 77 22.54 17.45 -5.77
C ALA A 77 23.67 17.38 -6.80
N ALA A 78 23.54 16.56 -7.85
CA ALA A 78 24.57 16.33 -8.85
C ALA A 78 24.81 17.56 -9.74
N ARG A 79 26.09 17.95 -9.83
CA ARG A 79 26.58 19.09 -10.63
C ARG A 79 27.30 18.68 -11.90
N ASP A 80 27.82 17.46 -11.94
CA ASP A 80 28.48 16.90 -13.12
C ASP A 80 27.43 16.35 -14.12
N PRO A 81 27.46 16.77 -15.39
CA PRO A 81 26.53 16.26 -16.42
C PRO A 81 26.56 14.74 -16.59
N ALA A 82 27.74 14.12 -16.58
CA ALA A 82 27.85 12.67 -16.77
C ALA A 82 27.23 11.89 -15.59
N GLU A 83 27.42 12.37 -14.38
CA GLU A 83 26.77 11.81 -13.19
C GLU A 83 25.25 12.02 -13.20
N ARG A 84 24.76 13.18 -13.66
CA ARG A 84 23.32 13.41 -13.84
C ARG A 84 22.70 12.43 -14.82
N ASP A 85 23.36 12.12 -15.93
CA ASP A 85 22.87 11.16 -16.92
C ASP A 85 22.79 9.74 -16.36
N ARG A 86 23.81 9.32 -15.59
CA ARG A 86 23.80 8.03 -14.89
C ARG A 86 22.66 7.94 -13.87
N LEU A 87 22.47 8.99 -13.07
CA LEU A 87 21.41 9.06 -12.08
C LEU A 87 20.02 9.06 -12.73
N MET A 88 19.85 9.71 -13.89
CA MET A 88 18.60 9.61 -14.66
C MET A 88 18.33 8.19 -15.15
N ALA A 89 19.33 7.48 -15.66
CA ALA A 89 19.18 6.09 -16.05
C ALA A 89 18.79 5.20 -14.85
N ARG A 90 19.41 5.44 -13.69
CA ARG A 90 19.06 4.74 -12.43
C ARG A 90 17.63 5.05 -11.99
N ILE A 91 17.19 6.30 -12.07
CA ILE A 91 15.81 6.71 -11.76
C ILE A 91 14.82 5.98 -12.67
N ALA A 92 15.09 5.92 -13.98
CA ALA A 92 14.23 5.25 -14.94
C ALA A 92 14.10 3.74 -14.66
N ASP A 93 15.20 3.06 -14.34
CA ASP A 93 15.18 1.64 -13.96
C ASP A 93 14.34 1.40 -12.68
N LEU A 94 14.55 2.22 -11.65
CA LEU A 94 13.82 2.13 -10.39
C LEU A 94 12.32 2.40 -10.58
N GLU A 95 11.95 3.36 -11.43
CA GLU A 95 10.55 3.63 -11.78
C GLU A 95 9.91 2.44 -12.50
N MET A 96 10.58 1.87 -13.50
CA MET A 96 10.11 0.69 -14.23
C MET A 96 9.85 -0.48 -13.27
N ARG A 97 10.84 -0.82 -12.43
CA ARG A 97 10.74 -1.92 -11.48
C ARG A 97 9.63 -1.69 -10.45
N ARG A 98 9.47 -0.45 -9.98
CA ARG A 98 8.40 -0.09 -9.05
C ARG A 98 7.02 -0.25 -9.69
N ASN A 99 6.86 0.11 -10.96
CA ASN A 99 5.60 -0.05 -11.68
C ASN A 99 5.25 -1.53 -11.86
N VAL A 100 6.21 -2.37 -12.24
CA VAL A 100 6.02 -3.84 -12.34
C VAL A 100 5.61 -4.45 -11.00
N ALA A 101 6.28 -4.05 -9.91
CA ALA A 101 5.91 -4.51 -8.56
C ALA A 101 4.47 -4.10 -8.18
N ARG A 102 4.08 -2.85 -8.50
CA ARG A 102 2.71 -2.37 -8.28
C ARG A 102 1.68 -3.16 -9.09
N GLU A 103 1.94 -3.42 -10.37
CA GLU A 103 1.05 -4.24 -11.20
C GLU A 103 0.91 -5.66 -10.68
N THR A 104 2.01 -6.25 -10.21
CA THR A 104 2.02 -7.59 -9.60
C THR A 104 1.11 -7.64 -8.37
N ARG A 105 1.16 -6.62 -7.50
CA ARG A 105 0.23 -6.51 -6.36
C ARG A 105 -1.22 -6.36 -6.81
N LEU A 106 -1.50 -5.49 -7.78
CA LEU A 106 -2.88 -5.30 -8.27
C LEU A 106 -3.45 -6.60 -8.86
N ASN A 107 -2.61 -7.39 -9.52
CA ASN A 107 -3.00 -8.71 -10.01
C ASN A 107 -3.22 -9.70 -8.86
N PHE A 108 -2.35 -9.71 -7.84
CA PHE A 108 -2.54 -10.54 -6.65
C PHE A 108 -3.90 -10.26 -5.98
N LEU A 109 -4.23 -8.99 -5.74
CA LEU A 109 -5.51 -8.59 -5.12
C LEU A 109 -6.74 -8.86 -5.99
N ARG A 110 -6.59 -9.12 -7.29
CA ARG A 110 -7.70 -9.52 -8.16
C ARG A 110 -8.03 -11.00 -8.04
N HIS A 111 -7.05 -11.81 -7.68
CA HIS A 111 -7.14 -13.27 -7.69
C HIS A 111 -7.25 -13.89 -6.29
N HIS A 112 -7.29 -13.07 -5.25
CA HIS A 112 -7.45 -13.43 -3.84
C HIS A 112 -8.53 -12.57 -3.19
#